data_AF-A0A9N9NPY8-F1
#
_entry.id   AF-A0A9N9NPY8-F1
#
_cell.length_a   1.000
_cell.length_b   1.000
_cell.length_c   1.000
_cell.angle_alpha   90.00
_cell.angle_beta   90.00
_cell.angle_gamma   90.00
#
_symmetry.space_group_name_H-M   'P 1'
#
loop_
_entity.id
_entity.type
_entity.pdbx_description
1 polymer ?
#
loop_
_entity_poly.entity_id
_entity_poly.type
_entity_poly.pdbx_seq_one_letter_code
_entity_poly.pdbx_strand_id
1 'polypeptide(L)'
;GSLRCDVNVSVHEHGTPYGTRCEIKNLNSIKFLMAAIERQIKELENGNNIEQETRGFDVSKSQTFRLRSKETATDYRYQECFAI
;
A
#
# COMPACT_ATOMS: atom_id res chain seq x y z
N GLY A 1 -20.56 3.11 -4.94
CA GLY A 1 -19.11 2.88 -5.12
C GLY A 1 -18.57 3.65 -6.31
N SER A 2 -18.56 4.99 -6.24
CA SER A 2 -17.99 5.86 -7.28
C SER A 2 -16.54 6.26 -7.00
N LEU A 3 -16.03 6.03 -5.78
CA LEU A 3 -14.66 6.34 -5.38
C LEU A 3 -13.86 5.05 -5.28
N ARG A 4 -12.84 4.94 -6.13
CA ARG A 4 -11.75 3.97 -5.96
C ARG A 4 -10.50 4.75 -5.64
N CYS A 5 -9.83 4.39 -4.56
CA CYS A 5 -8.58 5.00 -4.15
C CYS A 5 -7.54 3.90 -3.95
N ASP A 6 -6.37 4.11 -4.53
CA ASP A 6 -5.17 3.34 -4.20
C ASP A 6 -4.33 4.22 -3.27
N VAL A 7 -3.97 3.69 -2.10
CA VAL A 7 -3.26 4.45 -1.07
C VAL A 7 -1.87 3.87 -0.87
N ASN A 8 -0.88 4.76 -0.81
CA ASN A 8 0.50 4.43 -0.47
C ASN A 8 0.77 4.93 0.96
N VAL A 9 1.19 4.02 1.85
CA VAL A 9 1.40 4.33 3.26
C VAL A 9 2.74 3.79 3.76
N SER A 10 3.41 4.58 4.60
CA SER A 10 4.62 4.22 5.34
C SER A 10 4.52 4.81 6.74
N VAL A 11 4.89 4.02 7.75
CA VAL A 11 4.99 4.46 9.15
C VAL A 11 6.46 4.54 9.52
N HIS A 12 6.83 5.57 10.28
CA HIS A 12 8.17 5.75 10.83
C HIS A 12 8.08 6.54 12.14
N GLU A 13 9.12 6.44 12.98
CA GLU A 13 9.22 7.25 14.18
C GLU A 13 9.61 8.69 13.84
N HIS A 14 9.14 9.65 14.63
CA HIS A 14 9.43 11.06 14.40
C HIS A 14 10.95 11.32 14.46
N GLY A 15 11.50 11.94 13.42
CA GLY A 15 12.93 12.20 13.29
C GLY A 15 13.75 11.05 12.67
N THR A 16 13.12 9.92 12.34
CA THR A 16 13.77 8.82 11.59
C THR A 16 13.45 8.88 10.09
N PRO A 17 14.26 8.23 9.23
CA PRO A 17 13.95 8.11 7.80
C PRO A 17 12.59 7.46 7.55
N TYR A 18 11.96 7.80 6.41
CA TYR A 18 10.70 7.18 6.00
C TYR A 18 10.83 5.65 5.91
N GLY A 19 9.84 4.95 6.46
CA GLY A 19 9.77 3.49 6.45
C GLY A 19 9.37 2.91 5.09
N THR A 20 9.25 1.59 5.02
CA THR A 20 8.91 0.90 3.78
C THR A 20 7.49 1.23 3.31
N ARG A 21 7.36 1.60 2.03
CA ARG A 21 6.07 1.89 1.39
C ARG A 21 5.27 0.61 1.17
N CYS A 22 4.05 0.57 1.68
CA CYS A 22 3.04 -0.43 1.34
C CYS A 22 1.95 0.22 0.46
N GLU A 23 1.55 -0.48 -0.59
CA GLU A 23 0.52 -0.02 -1.52
C GLU A 23 -0.75 -0.84 -1.29
N ILE A 24 -1.84 -0.17 -0.91
CA ILE A 24 -3.13 -0.81 -0.65
C ILE A 24 -4.08 -0.44 -1.77
N LYS A 25 -4.54 -1.45 -2.50
CA LYS A 25 -5.40 -1.26 -3.68
C LYS A 25 -6.86 -1.50 -3.39
N ASN A 26 -7.69 -0.87 -4.23
CA ASN A 26 -9.13 -1.11 -4.30
C ASN A 26 -9.87 -0.75 -3.01
N LEU A 27 -9.48 0.37 -2.38
CA LEU A 27 -10.15 0.88 -1.19
C LEU A 27 -11.47 1.54 -1.57
N ASN A 28 -12.55 1.01 -1.00
CA ASN A 28 -13.91 1.55 -1.15
C ASN A 28 -14.35 2.38 0.07
N SER A 29 -13.51 2.49 1.11
CA SER A 29 -13.80 3.25 2.35
C SER A 29 -12.52 3.63 3.10
N ILE A 30 -12.56 4.77 3.81
CA ILE A 30 -11.44 5.29 4.64
C ILE A 30 -11.16 4.37 5.83
N LYS A 31 -12.16 3.65 6.35
CA LYS A 31 -11.96 2.70 7.47
C LYS A 31 -10.91 1.63 7.18
N PHE A 32 -10.79 1.24 5.91
CA PHE A 32 -9.83 0.23 5.47
C PHE A 32 -8.40 0.77 5.46
N LEU A 33 -8.22 2.09 5.30
CA LEU A 33 -6.92 2.73 5.44
C LEU A 33 -6.44 2.69 6.90
N MET A 34 -7.32 3.00 7.85
CA MET A 34 -6.98 2.95 9.28
C MET A 34 -6.50 1.55 9.71
N ALA A 35 -7.22 0.49 9.29
CA ALA A 35 -6.83 -0.89 9.60
C ALA A 35 -5.45 -1.26 9.05
N ALA A 36 -5.06 -0.73 7.89
CA ALA A 36 -3.75 -0.99 7.32
C ALA A 36 -2.62 -0.22 8.01
N ILE A 37 -2.89 0.99 8.49
CA ILE A 37 -1.96 1.78 9.32
C ILE A 37 -1.72 1.05 10.66
N GLU A 38 -2.78 0.63 11.35
CA GLU A 38 -2.68 -0.11 12.61
C GLU A 38 -1.87 -1.40 12.44
N ARG A 39 -2.01 -2.09 11.31
CA ARG A 39 -1.19 -3.26 11.00
C ARG A 39 0.29 -2.89 10.85
N GLN A 40 0.63 -1.82 10.13
CA GLN A 40 2.05 -1.41 10.00
C GLN A 40 2.66 -1.06 11.34
N ILE A 41 1.91 -0.35 12.21
CA ILE A 41 2.37 -0.02 13.57
C ILE A 41 2.65 -1.31 14.36
N LYS A 42 1.70 -2.26 14.40
CA LYS A 42 1.87 -3.53 15.12
C LYS A 42 3.08 -4.35 14.66
N GLU A 43 3.35 -4.38 13.36
CA GLU A 43 4.51 -5.11 12.83
C GLU A 43 5.82 -4.46 13.26
N LEU A 44 5.90 -3.11 13.20
CA LEU A 44 7.06 -2.37 13.67
C LEU A 44 7.26 -2.52 15.19
N GLU A 45 6.17 -2.49 15.97
CA GLU A 45 6.19 -2.74 17.43
C GLU A 45 6.66 -4.16 17.77
N ASN A 46 6.33 -5.14 16.93
CA ASN A 46 6.81 -6.52 17.07
C ASN A 46 8.27 -6.72 16.62
N GLY A 47 8.93 -5.67 16.13
CA GLY A 47 10.29 -5.73 15.58
C GLY A 47 10.39 -6.37 14.20
N ASN A 48 9.26 -6.54 13.51
CA ASN A 48 9.23 -7.05 12.14
C ASN A 48 9.49 -5.91 11.14
N ASN A 49 10.20 -6.22 10.07
CA ASN A 49 10.37 -5.29 8.97
C ASN A 49 9.16 -5.32 8.03
N ILE A 50 8.70 -4.15 7.60
CA ILE A 50 7.69 -4.03 6.56
C ILE A 50 8.36 -4.25 5.20
N GLU A 51 7.84 -5.20 4.41
CA GLU A 51 8.25 -5.40 3.01
C GLU A 51 7.48 -4.49 2.06
N GLN A 52 8.11 -4.12 0.94
CA GLN A 52 7.44 -3.35 -0.12
C GLN A 52 6.56 -4.28 -0.96
N GLU A 53 5.26 -4.18 -0.75
CA GLU A 53 4.29 -5.07 -1.40
C GLU A 53 2.99 -4.36 -1.71
N THR A 54 2.28 -4.89 -2.71
CA THR A 54 0.92 -4.47 -3.03
C THR A 54 -0.05 -5.40 -2.32
N ARG A 55 -0.90 -4.85 -1.47
CA ARG A 55 -1.90 -5.58 -0.69
C ARG A 55 -3.31 -5.20 -1.12
N GLY A 56 -4.22 -6.16 -1.05
CA GLY A 56 -5.66 -5.95 -1.14
C GLY A 56 -6.26 -5.92 0.26
N PHE A 57 -7.47 -5.36 0.38
CA PHE A 57 -8.23 -5.39 1.63
C PHE A 57 -9.50 -6.23 1.43
N ASP A 58 -9.67 -7.28 2.23
CA ASP A 58 -10.90 -8.07 2.27
C ASP A 58 -11.85 -7.47 3.31
N VAL A 59 -12.95 -6.89 2.83
CA VAL A 59 -13.97 -6.24 3.68
C VAL A 59 -14.68 -7.23 4.60
N SER A 60 -14.84 -8.49 4.14
CA SER A 60 -15.56 -9.51 4.92
C SER A 60 -14.76 -9.97 6.13
N LYS A 61 -13.44 -10.04 6.00
CA LYS A 61 -12.51 -10.49 7.06
C LYS A 61 -11.81 -9.34 7.77
N SER A 62 -11.98 -8.11 7.30
CA SER A 62 -11.24 -6.93 7.78
C SER A 62 -9.72 -7.15 7.82
N GLN A 63 -9.21 -7.92 6.86
CA GLN A 63 -7.80 -8.29 6.78
C GLN A 63 -7.19 -7.85 5.46
N THR A 64 -5.92 -7.45 5.51
CA THR A 64 -5.15 -7.20 4.30
C THR A 64 -4.53 -8.51 3.81
N PHE A 65 -4.62 -8.78 2.52
CA PHE A 65 -3.99 -9.94 1.89
C PHE A 65 -2.95 -9.47 0.88
N ARG A 66 -1.88 -10.25 0.71
CA ARG A 66 -0.83 -9.96 -0.26
C ARG A 66 -1.35 -10.25 -1.67
N LEU A 67 -1.31 -9.26 -2.57
CA LEU A 67 -1.68 -9.45 -3.97
C LEU A 67 -0.45 -9.76 -4.82
N ARG A 68 0.66 -9.04 -4.61
CA ARG A 68 1.90 -9.20 -5.38
C ARG A 68 3.11 -8.63 -4.63
N SER A 69 4.22 -9.36 -4.59
CA SER A 69 5.55 -8.83 -4.29
C SER A 69 6.08 -8.06 -5.50
N LYS A 70 6.56 -6.82 -5.32
CA LYS A 70 7.21 -6.06 -6.40
C LYS A 70 8.63 -6.61 -6.60
N GLU A 71 8.76 -7.75 -7.29
CA GLU A 71 10.08 -8.27 -7.67
C GLU A 71 10.71 -7.46 -8.82
N THR A 72 9.92 -6.74 -9.61
CA THR A 72 10.40 -5.84 -10.68
C THR A 72 9.43 -4.68 -10.90
N ALA A 73 9.96 -3.45 -11.00
CA ALA A 73 9.17 -2.31 -11.45
C ALA A 73 8.82 -2.50 -12.94
N THR A 74 7.54 -2.41 -13.27
CA THR A 74 7.10 -2.51 -14.67
C THR A 74 7.58 -1.28 -15.43
N ASP A 75 8.38 -1.48 -16.47
CA ASP A 75 8.77 -0.41 -17.38
C ASP A 75 7.57 -0.08 -18.30
N TYR A 76 6.98 1.10 -18.08
CA TYR A 76 5.80 1.56 -18.79
C TYR A 76 6.09 2.11 -20.18
N ARG A 77 7.37 2.30 -20.56
CA ARG A 77 7.79 2.80 -21.89
C ARG A 77 6.91 3.94 -22.40
N TYR A 78 6.80 5.02 -21.61
CA TYR A 78 6.06 6.21 -22.03
C TYR A 78 6.67 6.76 -23.34
N GLN A 79 5.84 6.89 -24.37
CA GLN A 79 6.19 7.54 -25.63
C GLN A 79 5.24 8.72 -25.86
N GLU A 80 5.76 9.78 -26.48
CA GLU A 80 4.93 10.93 -26.85
C GLU A 80 3.92 10.54 -27.91
N CYS A 81 2.64 10.83 -27.63
CA CYS A 81 1.58 10.64 -28.61
C CYS A 81 1.59 11.86 -29.54
N PHE A 82 2.23 11.72 -30.69
CA PHE A 82 2.12 12.71 -31.77
C PHE A 82 0.72 12.61 -32.38
N ALA A 83 -0.16 13.56 -32.03
CA ALA A 83 -1.42 13.75 -32.73
C ALA A 83 -1.12 14.28 -34.14
N ILE A 84 -1.59 13.56 -35.16
CA ILE A 84 -1.54 13.96 -36.58
C ILE A 84 -2.81 14.76 -36.91
#